data_AF-K2ATJ1-F1
#
_entry.id   AF-K2ATJ1-F1
#
_cell.length_a   1.000
_cell.length_b   1.000
_cell.length_c   1.000
_cell.angle_alpha   90.00
_cell.angle_beta   90.00
_cell.angle_gamma   90.00
#
_symmetry.space_group_name_H-M   'P 1'
#
loop_
_entity.id
_entity.type
_entity.pdbx_description
1 polymer ?
#
loop_
_entity_poly.entity_id
_entity_poly.type
_entity_poly.pdbx_seq_one_letter_code
_entity_poly.pdbx_strand_id
1 'polypeptide(L)'
;MFRLLSEDQLQEAEVLGKAMRFGAMFAVGDPARAGKLVWTPKKKLLELLLTEEGRGLFGEVAEARFAALAQALKAQAKLGNLV
;
A
#
# COMPACT_ATOMS: atom_id res chain seq x y z
N MET A 1 -4.65 -12.63 -30.46
CA MET A 1 -5.34 -12.76 -29.15
C MET A 1 -5.88 -11.37 -28.80
N PHE A 2 -7.19 -11.19 -28.72
CA PHE A 2 -7.77 -9.91 -28.30
C PHE A 2 -7.57 -9.74 -26.79
N ARG A 3 -7.05 -8.59 -26.35
CA ARG A 3 -6.88 -8.30 -24.91
C ARG A 3 -8.21 -7.80 -24.34
N LEU A 4 -8.62 -8.33 -23.19
CA LEU A 4 -9.84 -7.92 -22.48
C LEU A 4 -9.69 -6.55 -21.79
N LEU A 5 -8.47 -6.15 -21.49
CA LEU A 5 -8.12 -4.90 -20.83
C LEU A 5 -7.00 -4.20 -21.62
N SER A 6 -7.03 -2.86 -21.62
CA SER A 6 -5.90 -2.06 -22.08
C SER A 6 -4.69 -2.23 -21.15
N GLU A 7 -3.51 -1.80 -21.58
CA GLU A 7 -2.31 -1.83 -20.74
C GLU A 7 -2.46 -0.94 -19.49
N ASP A 8 -3.13 0.21 -19.63
CA ASP A 8 -3.46 1.09 -18.51
C ASP A 8 -4.41 0.41 -17.51
N GLN A 9 -5.45 -0.27 -18.00
CA GLN A 9 -6.38 -1.01 -17.14
C GLN A 9 -5.70 -2.18 -16.41
N LEU A 10 -4.75 -2.86 -17.05
CA LEU A 10 -3.95 -3.89 -16.40
C LEU A 10 -3.08 -3.30 -15.28
N GLN A 11 -2.46 -2.15 -15.52
CA GLN A 11 -1.66 -1.45 -14.52
C GLN A 11 -2.51 -1.01 -13.32
N GLU A 12 -3.69 -0.44 -13.57
CA GLU A 12 -4.64 -0.03 -12.53
C GLU A 12 -5.11 -1.23 -11.70
N ALA A 13 -5.45 -2.34 -12.37
CA ALA A 13 -5.86 -3.58 -11.70
C ALA A 13 -4.74 -4.16 -10.83
N GLU A 14 -3.49 -4.11 -11.30
CA GLU A 14 -2.33 -4.54 -10.51
C GLU A 14 -2.17 -3.69 -9.25
N VAL A 15 -2.22 -2.36 -9.37
CA VAL A 15 -2.11 -1.43 -8.24
C VAL A 15 -3.23 -1.67 -7.24
N LEU A 16 -4.47 -1.77 -7.71
CA LEU A 16 -5.64 -2.04 -6.86
C LEU A 16 -5.48 -3.36 -6.10
N GLY A 17 -5.12 -4.45 -6.79
CA GLY A 17 -4.96 -5.75 -6.15
C GLY A 17 -3.84 -5.77 -5.09
N LYS A 18 -2.74 -5.04 -5.32
CA LYS A 18 -1.68 -4.91 -4.31
C LYS A 18 -2.12 -4.05 -3.13
N ALA A 19 -2.85 -2.97 -3.38
CA ALA A 19 -3.40 -2.11 -2.33
C ALA A 19 -4.36 -2.88 -1.41
N MET A 20 -5.27 -3.67 -1.99
CA MET A 20 -6.19 -4.51 -1.21
C MET A 20 -5.45 -5.54 -0.36
N ARG A 21 -4.49 -6.25 -0.93
CA ARG A 21 -3.69 -7.26 -0.21
C ARG A 21 -2.87 -6.65 0.92
N PHE A 22 -2.35 -5.44 0.72
CA PHE A 22 -1.65 -4.72 1.77
C PHE A 22 -2.60 -4.23 2.86
N GLY A 23 -3.70 -3.57 2.50
CA GLY A 23 -4.70 -3.07 3.46
C GLY A 23 -5.31 -4.18 4.33
N ALA A 24 -5.49 -5.38 3.77
CA ALA A 24 -5.98 -6.54 4.50
C ALA A 24 -5.09 -6.96 5.69
N MET A 25 -3.80 -6.59 5.71
CA MET A 25 -2.92 -6.88 6.84
C MET A 25 -3.31 -6.16 8.13
N PHE A 26 -4.11 -5.09 8.05
CA PHE A 26 -4.58 -4.31 9.19
C PHE A 26 -6.06 -4.56 9.52
N ALA A 27 -6.70 -5.53 8.87
CA ALA A 27 -8.13 -5.79 8.99
C ALA A 27 -8.53 -6.63 10.23
N VAL A 28 -7.58 -6.98 11.10
CA VAL A 28 -7.87 -7.67 12.38
C VAL A 28 -8.65 -6.75 13.35
N GLY A 29 -8.67 -5.45 13.08
CA GLY A 29 -9.52 -4.45 13.74
C GLY A 29 -9.90 -3.32 12.76
N ASP A 30 -10.14 -2.11 13.27
CA ASP A 30 -10.34 -0.93 12.42
C ASP A 30 -8.98 -0.49 11.83
N PRO A 31 -8.77 -0.57 10.49
CA PRO A 31 -7.51 -0.16 9.86
C PRO A 31 -7.13 1.30 10.12
N ALA A 32 -8.11 2.18 10.39
CA ALA A 32 -7.85 3.58 10.73
C ALA A 32 -7.10 3.72 12.07
N ARG A 33 -7.20 2.71 12.95
CA ARG A 33 -6.40 2.64 14.18
C ARG A 33 -4.97 2.19 13.95
N ALA A 34 -4.69 1.47 12.85
CA ALA A 34 -3.34 1.04 12.53
C ALA A 34 -2.51 2.18 11.92
N GLY A 35 -3.12 3.06 11.14
CA GLY A 35 -2.39 4.18 10.57
C GLY A 35 -3.03 4.79 9.35
N LYS A 36 -2.21 5.52 8.58
CA LYS A 36 -2.62 6.23 7.37
C LYS A 36 -1.67 5.94 6.23
N LEU A 37 -2.24 5.63 5.07
CA LEU A 37 -1.51 5.53 3.81
C LEU A 37 -1.67 6.85 3.04
N VAL A 38 -0.56 7.49 2.68
CA VAL A 38 -0.53 8.77 1.99
C VAL A 38 0.16 8.61 0.64
N TRP A 39 -0.57 8.91 -0.44
CA TRP A 39 -0.04 8.89 -1.80
C TRP A 39 0.21 10.30 -2.31
N THR A 40 1.45 10.60 -2.71
CA THR A 40 1.83 11.89 -3.31
C THR A 40 2.34 11.67 -4.75
N PRO A 41 1.45 11.67 -5.76
CA PRO A 41 1.81 11.32 -7.14
C PRO A 41 2.92 12.19 -7.73
N LYS A 42 2.87 13.51 -7.47
CA LYS A 42 3.88 14.47 -7.96
C LYS A 42 5.29 14.14 -7.50
N LYS A 43 5.44 13.56 -6.31
CA LYS A 43 6.72 13.15 -5.73
C LYS A 43 7.02 11.66 -5.91
N LYS A 44 6.08 10.90 -6.50
CA LYS A 44 6.08 9.43 -6.52
C LYS A 44 6.46 8.86 -5.16
N LEU A 45 5.76 9.31 -4.12
CA LEU A 45 6.03 8.94 -2.74
C LEU A 45 4.79 8.31 -2.13
N LEU A 46 4.94 7.08 -1.63
CA LEU A 46 3.93 6.37 -0.86
C LEU A 46 4.41 6.29 0.60
N GLU A 47 3.72 6.99 1.49
CA GLU A 47 4.05 7.02 2.92
C GLU A 47 3.06 6.19 3.72
N LEU A 48 3.56 5.32 4.59
CA LEU A 48 2.77 4.61 5.59
C LEU A 48 3.10 5.19 6.96
N LEU A 49 2.13 5.89 7.54
CA LEU A 49 2.22 6.50 8.86
C LEU A 49 1.52 5.57 9.86
N LEU A 50 2.28 4.91 10.73
CA LEU A 50 1.74 3.92 11.66
C LEU A 50 1.55 4.52 13.05
N THR A 51 0.43 4.17 13.69
CA THR A 51 0.27 4.32 15.13
C THR A 51 1.15 3.29 15.87
N GLU A 52 1.18 3.34 17.19
CA GLU A 52 1.85 2.29 17.98
C GLU A 52 1.24 0.90 17.76
N GLU A 53 -0.10 0.81 17.75
CA GLU A 53 -0.83 -0.43 17.45
C GLU A 53 -0.48 -0.96 16.04
N GLY A 54 -0.49 -0.07 15.03
CA GLY A 54 -0.18 -0.46 13.66
C GLY A 54 1.27 -0.90 13.45
N ARG A 55 2.22 -0.39 14.24
CA ARG A 55 3.61 -0.89 14.22
C ARG A 55 3.68 -2.36 14.64
N GLY A 56 2.88 -2.78 15.63
CA GLY A 56 2.79 -4.18 16.03
C GLY A 56 2.24 -5.10 14.93
N LEU A 57 1.44 -4.56 14.01
CA LEU A 57 0.87 -5.29 12.86
C LEU A 57 1.77 -5.26 11.61
N PHE A 58 2.77 -4.37 11.57
CA PHE A 58 3.66 -4.19 10.43
C PHE A 58 4.88 -5.14 10.51
N GLY A 59 4.62 -6.44 10.37
CA GLY A 59 5.65 -7.46 10.25
C GLY A 59 6.21 -7.60 8.82
N GLU A 60 7.12 -8.56 8.63
CA GLU A 60 7.83 -8.80 7.35
C GLU A 60 6.88 -8.94 6.14
N VAL A 61 5.76 -9.64 6.33
CA VAL A 61 4.77 -9.84 5.26
C VAL A 61 4.10 -8.52 4.90
N ALA A 62 3.73 -7.70 5.88
CA ALA A 62 3.12 -6.39 5.64
C ALA A 62 4.12 -5.45 4.95
N GLU A 63 5.38 -5.48 5.35
CA GLU A 63 6.46 -4.73 4.72
C GLU A 63 6.65 -5.12 3.25
N ALA A 64 6.74 -6.41 2.95
CA ALA A 64 6.86 -6.90 1.58
C ALA A 64 5.66 -6.48 0.71
N ARG A 65 4.45 -6.48 1.27
CA ARG A 65 3.24 -6.05 0.55
C ARG A 65 3.20 -4.53 0.33
N PHE A 66 3.66 -3.75 1.30
CA PHE A 66 3.80 -2.30 1.17
C PHE A 66 4.83 -1.94 0.08
N ALA A 67 6.00 -2.58 0.10
CA ALA A 67 7.05 -2.39 -0.90
C ALA A 67 6.55 -2.77 -2.31
N ALA A 68 5.84 -3.89 -2.44
CA ALA A 68 5.27 -4.32 -3.71
C ALA A 68 4.23 -3.32 -4.27
N LEU A 69 3.43 -2.70 -3.41
CA LEU A 69 2.49 -1.64 -3.80
C LEU A 69 3.23 -0.39 -4.27
N ALA A 70 4.25 0.06 -3.53
CA ALA A 70 5.06 1.21 -3.92
C ALA A 70 5.75 0.97 -5.28
N GLN A 71 6.26 -0.23 -5.52
CA GLN A 71 6.89 -0.60 -6.78
C GLN A 71 5.88 -0.57 -7.96
N ALA A 72 4.66 -1.06 -7.77
CA ALA A 72 3.60 -0.97 -8.78
C ALA A 72 3.19 0.48 -9.09
N LEU A 73 3.25 1.36 -8.09
CA LEU A 73 3.06 2.80 -8.27
C LEU A 73 4.30 3.51 -8.85
N LYS A 74 5.41 2.79 -9.06
CA LYS A 74 6.72 3.34 -9.45
C LYS A 74 7.17 4.43 -8.48
N ALA A 75 6.95 4.18 -7.19
CA ALA A 75 7.10 5.14 -6.11
C ALA A 75 8.13 4.68 -5.07
N GLN A 76 8.68 5.65 -4.34
CA GLN A 76 9.45 5.39 -3.13
C GLN A 76 8.49 5.05 -1.99
N ALA A 77 8.80 3.97 -1.25
CA ALA A 77 8.14 3.62 0.00
C ALA A 77 8.82 4.37 1.16
N LYS A 78 8.03 4.93 2.07
CA LYS A 78 8.53 5.59 3.28
C LYS A 78 7.65 5.26 4.47
N LEU A 79 8.28 4.88 5.57
CA LEU A 79 7.62 4.69 6.87
C LEU A 79 7.71 5.97 7.69
N GLY A 80 6.66 6.23 8.46
CA GLY A 80 6.62 7.31 9.45
C GLY A 80 5.72 6.95 10.62
N ASN A 81 5.70 7.82 11.62
CA ASN A 81 4.86 7.66 12.80
C ASN A 81 3.66 8.60 12.72
N LEU A 82 2.48 8.07 13.02
CA LEU A 82 1.29 8.84 13.33
C LEU A 82 1.28 9.05 14.84
N VAL A 83 1.31 10.34 15.26
CA VAL A 83 1.37 10.75 16.67
C VAL A 83 0.09 10.34 17.39
#